data_AF-A0AAV6FGG2-F1
#
_entry.id   AF-A0AAV6FGG2-F1
#
_cell.length_a   1.000
_cell.length_b   1.000
_cell.length_c   1.000
_cell.angle_alpha   90.00
_cell.angle_beta   90.00
_cell.angle_gamma   90.00
#
_symmetry.space_group_name_H-M   'P 1'
#
loop_
_entity.id
_entity.type
_entity.pdbx_description
1 polymer ?
#
loop_
_entity_poly.entity_id
_entity_poly.type
_entity_poly.pdbx_seq_one_letter_code
_entity_poly.pdbx_strand_id
1 'polypeptide(L)'
;MAVNLSFAACGFLGIYQLGVVGALQQHGQSLLGRLHACGGASAGSLVATVLLTAPHKLESCKDFTCRFADNVRRQALGAVTPGYDFMQELREGINEILPQDAHQG
;
A
#
# COMPACT_ATOMS: atom_id res chain seq x y z
N MET A 1 18.12 12.37 -15.68
CA MET A 1 17.58 13.22 -14.59
C MET A 1 16.84 12.31 -13.61
N ALA A 2 17.23 12.32 -12.33
CA ALA A 2 16.62 11.50 -11.28
C ALA A 2 15.18 11.96 -10.96
N VAL A 3 14.33 11.04 -10.53
CA VAL A 3 12.93 11.30 -10.14
C VAL A 3 12.70 10.86 -8.70
N ASN A 4 12.00 11.68 -7.92
CA ASN A 4 11.52 11.30 -6.59
C ASN A 4 10.00 11.13 -6.64
N LEU A 5 9.50 10.04 -6.06
CA LEU A 5 8.08 9.73 -6.01
C LEU A 5 7.57 9.81 -4.57
N SER A 6 6.45 10.49 -4.35
CA SER A 6 5.81 10.56 -3.03
C SER A 6 4.32 10.28 -3.13
N PHE A 7 3.83 9.47 -2.19
CA PHE A 7 2.42 9.09 -2.09
C PHE A 7 1.78 9.73 -0.86
N ALA A 8 0.71 10.49 -1.07
CA ALA A 8 -0.03 11.17 0.00
C ALA A 8 -0.81 10.21 0.90
N ALA A 9 -1.03 10.61 2.15
CA ALA A 9 -1.93 9.91 3.07
C ALA A 9 -3.39 10.00 2.58
N CYS A 10 -4.04 8.86 2.41
CA CYS A 10 -5.38 8.80 1.84
C CYS A 10 -6.27 7.64 2.37
N GLY A 11 -5.81 6.92 3.40
CA GLY A 11 -6.55 5.78 3.95
C GLY A 11 -6.91 4.75 2.88
N PHE A 12 -8.17 4.29 2.85
CA PHE A 12 -8.63 3.32 1.86
C PHE A 12 -8.68 3.84 0.41
N LEU A 13 -8.56 5.16 0.18
CA LEU A 13 -8.34 5.70 -1.18
C LEU A 13 -6.94 5.37 -1.72
N GLY A 14 -6.08 4.74 -0.91
CA GLY A 14 -4.81 4.15 -1.34
C GLY A 14 -4.96 3.15 -2.49
N ILE A 15 -6.17 2.61 -2.72
CA ILE A 15 -6.47 1.79 -3.90
C ILE A 15 -6.19 2.51 -5.22
N TYR A 16 -6.39 3.84 -5.28
CA TYR A 16 -6.06 4.63 -6.47
C TYR A 16 -4.55 4.73 -6.67
N GLN A 17 -3.80 4.88 -5.58
CA GLN A 17 -2.33 4.92 -5.62
C GLN A 17 -1.75 3.55 -6.03
N LEU A 18 -2.34 2.44 -5.59
CA LEU A 18 -2.00 1.09 -6.07
C LEU A 18 -2.27 0.94 -7.58
N GLY A 19 -3.40 1.49 -8.07
CA GLY A 19 -3.69 1.53 -9.50
C GLY A 19 -2.66 2.31 -10.30
N VAL A 20 -2.23 3.47 -9.80
CA VAL A 20 -1.13 4.25 -10.39
C VAL A 20 0.17 3.45 -10.42
N VAL A 21 0.51 2.75 -9.33
CA VAL A 21 1.68 1.85 -9.30
C VAL A 21 1.59 0.78 -10.36
N GLY A 22 0.45 0.12 -10.53
CA GLY A 22 0.24 -0.89 -11.59
C GLY A 22 0.46 -0.32 -12.98
N ALA A 23 -0.07 0.87 -13.26
CA ALA A 23 0.17 1.56 -14.53
C ALA A 23 1.64 1.92 -14.74
N LEU A 24 2.34 2.35 -13.68
CA LEU A 24 3.79 2.63 -13.73
C LEU A 24 4.62 1.37 -13.99
N GLN A 25 4.24 0.22 -13.45
CA GLN A 25 4.93 -1.05 -13.73
C GLN A 25 4.72 -1.51 -15.18
N GLN A 26 3.52 -1.32 -15.72
CA GLN A 26 3.18 -1.73 -17.09
C GLN A 26 3.73 -0.78 -18.16
N HIS A 27 3.64 0.52 -17.93
CA HIS A 27 3.90 1.54 -18.95
C HIS A 27 5.02 2.52 -18.57
N GLY A 28 5.40 2.59 -17.29
CA GLY A 28 6.31 3.58 -16.72
C GLY A 28 7.70 3.06 -16.39
N GLN A 29 8.14 1.92 -16.95
CA GLN A 29 9.44 1.31 -16.60
C GLN A 29 10.64 2.27 -16.81
N SER A 30 10.59 3.13 -17.82
CA SER A 30 11.62 4.16 -18.04
C SER A 30 11.67 5.20 -16.90
N LEU A 31 10.52 5.53 -16.30
CA LEU A 31 10.43 6.43 -15.16
C LEU A 31 10.90 5.73 -13.88
N LEU A 32 10.47 4.49 -13.66
CA LEU A 32 10.90 3.68 -12.51
C LEU A 32 12.41 3.40 -12.53
N GLY A 33 13.00 3.19 -13.70
CA GLY A 33 14.45 3.03 -13.87
C GLY A 33 15.26 4.30 -13.55
N ARG A 34 14.59 5.45 -13.35
CA ARG A 34 15.20 6.73 -12.95
C ARG A 34 14.82 7.16 -11.53
N LEU A 35 14.13 6.29 -10.79
CA LEU A 35 13.66 6.56 -9.44
C LEU A 35 14.86 6.63 -8.48
N HIS A 36 14.99 7.75 -7.79
CA HIS A 36 16.05 7.99 -6.80
C HIS A 36 15.54 7.82 -5.38
N ALA A 37 14.36 8.36 -5.09
CA ALA A 37 13.70 8.20 -3.80
C ALA A 37 12.21 7.92 -3.98
N CYS A 38 11.65 7.10 -3.10
CA CYS A 38 10.23 6.80 -3.04
C CYS A 38 9.78 6.77 -1.58
N GLY A 39 8.64 7.36 -1.27
CA GLY A 39 8.09 7.37 0.08
C GLY A 39 6.64 7.80 0.13
N GLY A 40 6.09 7.91 1.34
CA GLY A 40 4.72 8.36 1.53
C GLY A 40 4.34 8.44 3.00
N ALA A 41 3.05 8.63 3.26
CA ALA A 41 2.48 8.67 4.62
C ALA A 41 1.20 7.84 4.71
N SER A 42 0.96 7.18 5.85
CA SER A 42 -0.22 6.33 6.08
C SER A 42 -0.40 5.28 4.97
N ALA A 43 -1.54 5.22 4.29
CA ALA A 43 -1.72 4.34 3.14
C ALA A 43 -0.66 4.56 2.04
N GLY A 44 -0.24 5.82 1.81
CA GLY A 44 0.79 6.14 0.84
C GLY A 44 2.16 5.57 1.20
N SER A 45 2.51 5.45 2.49
CA SER A 45 3.76 4.76 2.86
C SER A 45 3.68 3.27 2.57
N LEU A 46 2.52 2.64 2.78
CA LEU A 46 2.32 1.23 2.42
C LEU A 46 2.44 1.00 0.91
N VAL A 47 1.85 1.88 0.08
CA VAL A 47 2.00 1.83 -1.38
C VAL A 47 3.47 1.99 -1.80
N ALA A 48 4.17 2.96 -1.21
CA ALA A 48 5.59 3.17 -1.48
C ALA A 48 6.42 1.93 -1.12
N THR A 49 6.18 1.33 0.04
CA THR A 49 6.88 0.11 0.46
C THR A 49 6.60 -1.05 -0.48
N VAL A 50 5.34 -1.28 -0.89
CA VAL A 50 5.00 -2.35 -1.85
C VAL A 50 5.71 -2.13 -3.19
N LEU A 51 5.73 -0.91 -3.71
CA LEU A 51 6.45 -0.59 -4.96
C LEU A 51 7.95 -0.93 -4.86
N LEU A 52 8.58 -0.64 -3.72
CA LEU A 52 10.02 -0.84 -3.52
C LEU A 52 10.40 -2.29 -3.22
N THR A 53 9.63 -2.99 -2.40
CA THR A 53 10.05 -4.29 -1.82
C THR A 53 9.26 -5.47 -2.35
N ALA A 54 8.01 -5.26 -2.80
CA ALA A 54 7.12 -6.32 -3.24
C ALA A 54 6.31 -5.94 -4.50
N PRO A 55 6.92 -5.43 -5.58
CA PRO A 55 6.19 -4.97 -6.76
C PRO A 55 5.34 -6.07 -7.42
N HIS A 56 5.71 -7.34 -7.24
CA HIS A 56 4.98 -8.50 -7.75
C HIS A 56 3.73 -8.86 -6.92
N LYS A 57 3.57 -8.29 -5.72
CA LYS A 57 2.42 -8.51 -4.81
C LYS A 57 1.33 -7.45 -4.96
N LEU A 58 1.38 -6.60 -5.99
CA LEU A 58 0.45 -5.49 -6.16
C LEU A 58 -1.02 -5.93 -6.17
N GLU A 59 -1.35 -7.00 -6.88
CA GLU A 59 -2.73 -7.51 -6.92
C GLU A 59 -3.19 -8.02 -5.54
N SER A 60 -2.36 -8.77 -4.83
CA SER A 60 -2.64 -9.18 -3.44
C SER A 60 -2.86 -7.97 -2.52
N CYS A 61 -2.11 -6.88 -2.72
CA CYS A 61 -2.27 -5.64 -1.97
C CYS A 61 -3.60 -4.93 -2.29
N LYS A 62 -4.02 -4.92 -3.57
CA LYS A 62 -5.34 -4.39 -3.98
C LYS A 62 -6.47 -5.21 -3.35
N ASP A 63 -6.39 -6.53 -3.42
CA ASP A 63 -7.39 -7.44 -2.85
C ASP A 63 -7.50 -7.27 -1.33
N PHE A 64 -6.37 -7.20 -0.64
CA PHE A 64 -6.32 -6.90 0.80
C PHE A 64 -6.96 -5.54 1.09
N THR A 65 -6.61 -4.49 0.34
CA THR A 65 -7.15 -3.14 0.56
C THR A 65 -8.67 -3.10 0.42
N CYS A 66 -9.23 -3.76 -0.61
CA CYS A 66 -10.67 -3.86 -0.81
C CYS A 66 -11.35 -4.62 0.32
N ARG A 67 -10.86 -5.82 0.65
CA ARG A 67 -11.37 -6.65 1.75
C ARG A 67 -11.33 -5.93 3.09
N PHE A 68 -10.22 -5.31 3.42
CA PHE A 68 -10.03 -4.58 4.67
C PHE A 68 -11.00 -3.40 4.76
N ALA A 69 -11.16 -2.65 3.67
CA ALA A 69 -12.13 -1.56 3.62
C ALA A 69 -13.57 -2.06 3.82
N ASP A 70 -13.93 -3.19 3.21
CA ASP A 70 -15.26 -3.80 3.37
C ASP A 70 -15.48 -4.31 4.80
N ASN A 71 -14.48 -4.93 5.42
CA ASN A 71 -14.54 -5.38 6.81
C ASN A 71 -14.75 -4.22 7.77
N VAL A 72 -14.03 -3.11 7.57
CA VAL A 72 -14.21 -1.89 8.35
C VAL A 72 -15.60 -1.28 8.14
N ARG A 73 -16.08 -1.19 6.89
CA ARG A 73 -17.42 -0.64 6.58
C ARG A 73 -18.57 -1.43 7.20
N ARG A 74 -18.39 -2.73 7.43
CA ARG A 74 -19.39 -3.60 8.08
C ARG A 74 -19.48 -3.37 9.59
N GLN A 75 -18.49 -2.72 10.21
CA GLN A 75 -18.51 -2.45 11.64
C GLN A 75 -19.40 -1.24 11.96
N ALA A 76 -20.14 -1.30 13.07
CA ALA A 76 -21.14 -0.29 13.44
C ALA A 76 -20.55 1.14 13.59
N LEU A 77 -19.32 1.26 14.09
CA LEU A 77 -18.59 2.52 14.22
C LEU A 77 -17.30 2.50 13.37
N GLY A 78 -17.23 1.66 12.33
CA GLY A 78 -16.03 1.51 11.52
C GLY A 78 -14.83 1.04 12.34
N ALA A 79 -13.67 1.67 12.11
CA ALA A 79 -12.41 1.32 12.75
C ALA A 79 -12.38 1.54 14.27
N VAL A 80 -13.33 2.29 14.84
CA VAL A 80 -13.41 2.55 16.29
C VAL A 80 -14.48 1.70 16.98
N THR A 81 -14.99 0.68 16.31
CA THR A 81 -15.97 -0.24 16.88
C THR A 81 -15.36 -1.01 18.06
N PRO A 82 -15.97 -0.98 19.26
CA PRO A 82 -15.47 -1.72 20.40
C PRO A 82 -15.35 -3.22 20.10
N GLY A 83 -14.19 -3.81 20.38
CA GLY A 83 -13.91 -5.22 20.12
C GLY A 83 -13.45 -5.55 18.70
N TYR A 84 -13.49 -4.60 17.75
CA TYR A 84 -12.87 -4.76 16.44
C TYR A 84 -11.41 -4.30 16.47
N ASP A 85 -10.47 -5.21 16.21
CA ASP A 85 -9.04 -4.90 16.18
C ASP A 85 -8.57 -4.55 14.76
N PHE A 86 -8.74 -3.27 14.41
CA PHE A 86 -8.26 -2.71 13.14
C PHE A 86 -6.74 -2.93 12.95
N MET A 87 -5.95 -2.83 14.02
CA MET A 87 -4.50 -2.88 13.94
C MET A 87 -3.99 -4.31 13.77
N GLN A 88 -4.68 -5.30 14.33
CA GLN A 88 -4.41 -6.70 14.09
C GLN A 88 -4.60 -7.05 12.62
N GLU A 89 -5.76 -6.72 12.04
CA GLU A 89 -6.06 -7.03 10.63
C GLU A 89 -5.07 -6.34 9.68
N LEU A 90 -4.73 -5.07 9.96
CA LEU A 90 -3.69 -4.35 9.22
C LEU A 90 -2.33 -5.03 9.31
N ARG A 91 -1.91 -5.46 10.50
CA ARG A 91 -0.62 -6.13 10.72
C ARG A 91 -0.55 -7.46 9.99
N GLU A 92 -1.62 -8.25 10.04
CA GLU A 92 -1.70 -9.54 9.33
C GLU A 92 -1.54 -9.35 7.83
N GLY A 93 -2.22 -8.37 7.22
CA GLY A 93 -2.05 -8.04 5.81
C GLY A 93 -0.64 -7.56 5.46
N ILE A 94 -0.03 -6.72 6.30
CA ILE A 94 1.35 -6.27 6.11
C ILE A 94 2.31 -7.45 6.09
N ASN A 95 2.18 -8.38 7.04
CA ASN A 95 3.04 -9.56 7.14
C ASN A 95 2.82 -10.58 6.00
N GLU A 96 1.63 -10.61 5.40
CA GLU A 96 1.32 -11.45 4.24
C GLU A 96 1.91 -10.88 2.93
N ILE A 97 1.87 -9.56 2.78
CA ILE A 97 2.23 -8.87 1.53
C ILE A 97 3.72 -8.54 1.47
N LEU A 98 4.28 -8.01 2.56
CA LEU A 98 5.65 -7.52 2.59
C LEU A 98 6.64 -8.62 2.97
N PRO A 99 7.86 -8.59 2.40
CA PRO A 99 8.92 -9.48 2.83
C PRO A 99 9.42 -9.09 4.24
N GLN A 100 9.99 -10.04 4.98
CA GLN A 100 10.42 -9.85 6.37
C GLN A 100 11.49 -8.76 6.54
N ASP A 101 12.29 -8.55 5.50
CA ASP A 101 13.40 -7.59 5.42
C ASP A 101 12.99 -6.25 4.79
N ALA A 102 11.70 -5.98 4.59
CA ALA A 102 11.21 -4.72 4.01
C ALA A 102 11.66 -3.45 4.77
N HIS A 103 12.15 -3.60 5.99
CA HIS A 103 12.66 -2.53 6.86
C HIS A 103 14.17 -2.26 6.69
N GLN A 104 14.90 -3.09 5.94
CA GLN A 104 16.36 -2.98 5.76
C GLN A 104 16.79 -2.11 4.57
N GLY A 105 15.83 -1.43 3.94
CA GLY A 105 16.05 -0.55 2.78
C GLY A 105 16.70 0.79 3.10
#